data_AF-A0A3D3ZJJ4-F1
#
_entry.id   AF-A0A3D3ZJJ4-F1
#
_cell.length_a   1.000
_cell.length_b   1.000
_cell.length_c   1.000
_cell.angle_alpha   90.00
_cell.angle_beta   90.00
_cell.angle_gamma   90.00
#
_symmetry.space_group_name_H-M   'P 1'
#
loop_
_entity.id
_entity.type
_entity.pdbx_description
1 polymer ?
#
loop_
_entity_poly.entity_id
_entity_poly.type
_entity_poly.pdbx_seq_one_letter_code
_entity_poly.pdbx_strand_id
1 'polypeptide(L)'
;DDEEPCVMCSMWADGYSAVAPHVMQRASFVLVVKAEIGNLRRFARQRGWDRIRLLSSHDTPFNRDFGVEHANGDQDSGLSVFTRTSDGAVYHRYSVGGELDEYNQRGIDLYSPVWNLLDITPAGREEWNPDHGYMERHVTPGPSITR
;
A
#
# COMPACT_ATOMS: atom_id res chain seq x y z
N ASP A 1 -4.95 0.49 -19.67
CA ASP A 1 -5.98 -0.49 -19.28
C ASP A 1 -6.31 -0.30 -17.81
N ASP A 2 -7.44 0.34 -17.54
CA ASP A 2 -7.87 0.81 -16.21
C ASP A 2 -8.24 -0.33 -15.23
N GLU A 3 -7.86 -1.56 -15.54
CA GLU A 3 -8.14 -2.78 -14.77
C GLU A 3 -6.90 -3.38 -14.10
N GLU A 4 -5.68 -2.99 -14.49
CA GLU A 4 -4.47 -3.53 -13.87
C GLU A 4 -4.18 -2.88 -12.52
N PRO A 5 -4.04 -3.66 -11.43
CA PRO A 5 -3.69 -3.11 -10.12
C PRO A 5 -2.33 -2.40 -10.16
N CYS A 6 -2.25 -1.21 -9.59
CA CYS A 6 -1.00 -0.46 -9.49
C CYS A 6 0.10 -1.28 -8.78
N VAL A 7 1.25 -1.46 -9.43
CA VAL A 7 2.40 -2.25 -8.92
C VAL A 7 2.98 -1.64 -7.64
N MET A 8 3.10 -0.31 -7.60
CA MET A 8 3.55 0.48 -6.46
C MET A 8 2.61 0.28 -5.26
N CYS A 9 1.31 0.51 -5.44
CA CYS A 9 0.31 0.35 -4.38
C CYS A 9 0.27 -1.10 -3.87
N SER A 10 0.48 -2.07 -4.75
CA SER A 10 0.48 -3.49 -4.39
C SER A 10 1.67 -3.86 -3.52
N MET A 11 2.88 -3.40 -3.85
CA MET A 11 4.08 -3.59 -3.02
C MET A 11 3.89 -2.99 -1.61
N TRP A 12 3.32 -1.78 -1.54
CA TRP A 12 2.99 -1.14 -0.28
C TRP A 12 2.00 -1.97 0.55
N ALA A 13 0.92 -2.43 -0.07
CA ALA A 13 -0.10 -3.24 0.57
C ALA A 13 0.45 -4.60 1.04
N ASP A 14 1.38 -5.24 0.33
CA ASP A 14 2.02 -6.48 0.79
C ASP A 14 2.78 -6.25 2.10
N GLY A 15 3.63 -5.22 2.14
CA GLY A 15 4.41 -4.87 3.31
C GLY A 15 3.52 -4.51 4.51
N TYR A 16 2.49 -3.69 4.28
CA TYR A 16 1.56 -3.29 5.33
C TYR A 16 0.67 -4.41 5.83
N SER A 17 0.22 -5.31 4.95
CA SER A 17 -0.47 -6.53 5.39
C SER A 17 0.45 -7.34 6.32
N ALA A 18 1.72 -7.52 5.97
CA ALA A 18 2.65 -8.28 6.79
C ALA A 18 2.86 -7.66 8.20
N VAL A 19 3.00 -6.34 8.30
CA VAL A 19 3.26 -5.66 9.59
C VAL A 19 2.00 -5.24 10.35
N ALA A 20 0.81 -5.36 9.76
CA ALA A 20 -0.44 -4.92 10.37
C ALA A 20 -0.66 -5.44 11.81
N PRO A 21 -0.39 -6.73 12.13
CA PRO A 21 -0.56 -7.23 13.49
C PRO A 21 0.30 -6.51 14.54
N HIS A 22 1.45 -5.95 14.16
CA HIS A 22 2.30 -5.16 15.06
C HIS A 22 1.72 -3.77 15.29
N VAL A 23 1.31 -3.08 14.21
CA VAL A 23 0.71 -1.73 14.28
C VAL A 23 -0.61 -1.76 15.05
N MET A 24 -1.41 -2.80 14.83
CA MET A 24 -2.75 -2.96 15.42
C MET A 24 -2.76 -3.15 16.94
N GLN A 25 -1.60 -3.35 17.57
CA GLN A 25 -1.48 -3.33 19.04
C GLN A 25 -1.67 -1.93 19.64
N ARG A 26 -1.52 -0.88 18.83
CA ARG A 26 -1.53 0.51 19.28
C ARG A 26 -2.46 1.43 18.47
N ALA A 27 -2.83 1.07 17.24
CA ALA A 27 -3.70 1.89 16.40
C ALA A 27 -4.58 1.02 15.49
N SER A 28 -5.79 1.48 15.16
CA SER A 28 -6.55 0.86 14.08
C SER A 28 -5.84 1.10 12.75
N PHE A 29 -5.64 0.04 11.95
CA PHE A 29 -4.92 0.12 10.69
C PHE A 29 -5.70 -0.59 9.58
N VAL A 30 -5.91 0.10 8.46
CA VAL A 30 -6.75 -0.34 7.35
C VAL A 30 -6.09 0.04 6.03
N LEU A 31 -6.31 -0.75 4.98
CA LEU A 31 -6.01 -0.35 3.61
C LEU A 31 -7.31 0.08 2.92
N VAL A 32 -7.30 1.27 2.33
CA VAL A 32 -8.41 1.78 1.53
C VAL A 32 -7.99 1.74 0.07
N VAL A 33 -8.82 1.13 -0.78
CA VAL A 33 -8.50 0.94 -2.20
C VAL A 33 -9.67 1.40 -3.06
N LYS A 34 -9.37 2.21 -4.08
CA LYS A 34 -10.34 2.65 -5.10
C LYS A 34 -10.57 1.52 -6.11
N ALA A 35 -11.35 0.53 -5.70
CA ALA A 35 -11.72 -0.60 -6.54
C ALA A 35 -13.05 -1.19 -6.05
N GLU A 36 -13.86 -1.71 -6.98
CA GLU A 36 -15.05 -2.49 -6.63
C GLU A 36 -14.67 -3.62 -5.65
N ILE A 37 -15.53 -3.88 -4.65
CA ILE A 37 -15.18 -4.74 -3.51
C ILE A 37 -14.91 -6.19 -3.92
N GLY A 38 -15.59 -6.72 -4.94
CA GLY A 38 -15.33 -8.03 -5.55
C GLY A 38 -13.94 -8.11 -6.18
N ASN A 39 -13.54 -7.11 -6.97
CA ASN A 39 -12.20 -7.01 -7.55
C ASN A 39 -11.12 -6.90 -6.47
N LEU A 40 -11.30 -6.01 -5.49
CA LEU A 40 -10.39 -5.85 -4.36
C LEU A 40 -10.20 -7.17 -3.60
N ARG A 41 -11.30 -7.86 -3.27
CA ARG A 41 -11.24 -9.14 -2.56
C ARG A 41 -10.53 -10.23 -3.36
N ARG A 42 -10.77 -10.29 -4.67
CA ARG A 42 -10.11 -11.27 -5.56
C ARG A 42 -8.60 -11.04 -5.58
N PHE A 43 -8.17 -9.80 -5.80
CA PHE A 43 -6.75 -9.46 -5.85
C PHE A 43 -6.07 -9.65 -4.49
N ALA A 44 -6.67 -9.16 -3.41
CA ALA A 44 -6.16 -9.34 -2.05
C ALA A 44 -5.94 -10.81 -1.65
N ARG A 45 -6.84 -11.72 -2.07
CA ARG A 45 -6.67 -13.16 -1.83
C ARG A 45 -5.48 -13.73 -2.58
N GLN A 46 -5.26 -13.32 -3.84
CA GLN A 46 -4.09 -13.74 -4.61
C GLN A 46 -2.79 -13.27 -3.96
N ARG A 47 -2.81 -12.11 -3.31
CA ARG A 47 -1.66 -11.50 -2.61
C ARG A 47 -1.48 -11.94 -1.16
N GLY A 48 -2.42 -12.71 -0.60
CA GLY A 48 -2.37 -13.11 0.81
C GLY A 48 -2.57 -11.95 1.80
N TRP A 49 -3.34 -10.92 1.43
CA TRP A 49 -3.64 -9.79 2.32
C TRP A 49 -4.72 -10.16 3.35
N ASP A 50 -4.41 -11.07 4.27
CA ASP A 50 -5.34 -11.63 5.26
C ASP A 50 -5.19 -11.04 6.67
N ARG A 51 -4.14 -10.25 6.92
CA ARG A 51 -3.82 -9.69 8.24
C ARG A 51 -4.23 -8.22 8.43
N ILE A 52 -4.77 -7.59 7.40
CA ILE A 52 -5.16 -6.18 7.42
C ILE A 52 -6.61 -6.01 6.94
N ARG A 53 -7.34 -5.09 7.57
CA ARG A 53 -8.70 -4.78 7.15
C ARG A 53 -8.69 -3.98 5.85
N LEU A 54 -9.39 -4.49 4.85
CA LEU A 54 -9.56 -3.86 3.54
C LEU A 54 -10.89 -3.09 3.48
N LEU A 55 -10.84 -1.87 2.96
CA LEU A 55 -12.00 -1.04 2.68
C LEU A 55 -11.97 -0.64 1.21
N SER A 56 -13.12 -0.71 0.56
CA SER A 56 -13.30 -0.18 -0.79
C SER A 56 -13.77 1.27 -0.69
N SER A 57 -13.14 2.17 -1.44
CA SER A 57 -13.61 3.54 -1.66
C SER A 57 -14.31 3.70 -3.01
N HIS A 58 -14.73 2.58 -3.63
CA HIS A 58 -15.49 2.59 -4.89
C HIS A 58 -16.71 3.52 -4.79
N ASP A 59 -16.93 4.32 -5.83
CA ASP A 59 -17.99 5.34 -5.89
C ASP A 59 -17.98 6.39 -4.77
N THR A 60 -16.86 6.56 -4.06
CA THR A 60 -16.69 7.62 -3.05
C THR A 60 -15.61 8.60 -3.46
N PRO A 61 -15.65 9.85 -2.94
CA PRO A 61 -14.60 10.83 -3.17
C PRO A 61 -13.38 10.63 -2.26
N PHE A 62 -13.34 9.58 -1.43
CA PHE A 62 -12.35 9.44 -0.34
C PHE A 62 -10.90 9.65 -0.81
N ASN A 63 -10.46 8.95 -1.86
CA ASN A 63 -9.09 9.05 -2.36
C ASN A 63 -8.75 10.48 -2.81
N ARG A 64 -9.67 11.13 -3.52
CA ARG A 64 -9.54 12.54 -3.94
C ARG A 64 -9.50 13.49 -2.75
N ASP A 65 -10.36 13.30 -1.76
CA ASP A 65 -10.44 14.15 -0.57
C ASP A 65 -9.15 14.07 0.28
N PHE A 66 -8.38 12.99 0.14
CA PHE A 66 -7.08 12.80 0.80
C PHE A 66 -5.87 12.93 -0.15
N GLY A 67 -6.07 13.49 -1.34
CA GLY A 67 -4.98 13.90 -2.24
C GLY A 67 -4.25 12.74 -2.93
N VAL A 68 -4.88 11.58 -3.07
CA VAL A 68 -4.30 10.39 -3.72
C VAL A 68 -5.12 9.93 -4.94
N GLU A 69 -5.88 10.86 -5.54
CA GLU A 69 -6.59 10.68 -6.81
C GLU A 69 -6.46 11.96 -7.63
N HIS A 70 -5.89 11.83 -8.83
CA HIS A 70 -5.68 12.93 -9.76
C HIS A 70 -6.94 13.25 -10.55
N ALA A 71 -6.97 14.40 -11.23
CA ALA A 71 -8.14 14.86 -11.99
C ALA A 71 -8.53 13.93 -13.16
N ASN A 72 -7.59 13.15 -13.67
CA ASN A 72 -7.81 12.14 -14.70
C ASN A 72 -8.29 10.78 -14.14
N GLY A 73 -8.39 10.64 -12.81
CA GLY A 73 -8.80 9.40 -12.14
C GLY A 73 -7.64 8.51 -11.70
N ASP A 74 -6.39 8.85 -12.04
CA ASP A 74 -5.23 8.07 -11.61
C ASP A 74 -5.12 8.05 -10.09
N GLN A 75 -4.78 6.88 -9.56
CA GLN A 75 -4.67 6.64 -8.12
C GLN A 75 -3.20 6.63 -7.71
N ASP A 76 -2.89 7.27 -6.58
CA ASP A 76 -1.56 7.25 -5.97
C ASP A 76 -1.59 6.52 -4.62
N SER A 77 -0.41 6.17 -4.12
CA SER A 77 -0.20 5.69 -2.77
C SER A 77 -0.18 6.85 -1.77
N GLY A 78 -0.73 6.63 -0.58
CA GLY A 78 -0.60 7.60 0.50
C GLY A 78 -1.02 7.04 1.85
N LEU A 79 -0.68 7.81 2.87
CA LEU A 79 -0.99 7.51 4.27
C LEU A 79 -1.80 8.65 4.84
N SER A 80 -2.85 8.31 5.57
CA SER A 80 -3.67 9.29 6.29
C SER A 80 -3.86 8.87 7.73
N VAL A 81 -3.71 9.82 8.66
CA VAL A 81 -3.86 9.60 10.10
C VAL A 81 -5.10 10.30 10.61
N PHE A 82 -5.92 9.55 11.34
CA PHE A 82 -7.14 10.04 11.95
C PHE A 82 -7.10 9.82 13.47
N THR A 83 -7.75 10.72 14.20
CA THR A 83 -8.01 10.55 15.63
C THR A 83 -9.51 10.47 15.85
N ARG A 84 -9.94 9.49 16.65
CA ARG A 84 -11.32 9.39 17.12
C ARG A 84 -11.39 9.79 18.58
N THR A 85 -12.23 10.76 18.90
CA THR A 85 -12.49 11.20 20.28
C THR A 85 -13.45 10.25 20.98
N SER A 86 -13.54 10.36 22.31
CA SER A 86 -14.38 9.49 23.16
C SER A 86 -15.87 9.62 22.87
N ASP A 87 -16.32 10.79 22.41
CA ASP A 87 -17.69 11.07 21.95
C ASP A 87 -17.94 10.62 20.50
N GLY A 88 -16.92 10.09 19.83
CA GLY A 88 -17.05 9.46 18.51
C GLY A 88 -16.73 10.36 17.33
N ALA A 89 -16.43 11.64 17.52
CA ALA A 89 -15.97 12.51 16.44
C ALA A 89 -14.62 12.04 15.87
N VAL A 90 -14.44 12.22 14.56
CA VAL A 90 -13.23 11.81 13.82
C VAL A 90 -12.58 13.04 13.22
N TYR A 91 -11.29 13.21 13.49
CA TYR A 91 -10.49 14.32 12.99
C TYR A 91 -9.35 13.79 12.14
N HIS A 92 -9.19 14.36 10.95
CA HIS A 92 -7.99 14.20 10.14
C HIS A 92 -6.81 14.94 10.79
N ARG A 93 -5.63 14.32 10.80
CA ARG A 93 -4.43 14.88 11.43
C ARG A 93 -3.31 15.09 10.43
N TYR A 94 -3.17 14.17 9.49
CA TYR A 94 -2.05 14.16 8.55
C TYR A 94 -2.41 13.34 7.31
N SER A 95 -1.98 13.80 6.14
CA SER A 95 -1.91 13.00 4.91
C SER A 95 -0.57 13.25 4.24
N VAL A 96 -0.02 12.22 3.64
CA VAL A 96 1.18 12.28 2.78
C VAL A 96 1.02 11.29 1.63
N GLY A 97 1.39 11.72 0.43
CA GLY A 97 1.32 10.93 -0.79
C GLY A 97 2.68 10.40 -1.26
N GLY A 98 2.64 9.59 -2.32
CA GLY A 98 3.81 9.12 -3.07
C GLY A 98 4.62 10.27 -3.64
N GLU A 99 3.96 11.33 -4.09
CA GLU A 99 4.61 12.50 -4.67
C GLU A 99 5.42 13.31 -3.62
N LEU A 100 6.73 13.40 -3.84
CA LEU A 100 7.65 14.26 -3.10
C LEU A 100 7.76 15.64 -3.76
N ASP A 101 7.89 15.63 -5.09
CA ASP A 101 7.88 16.80 -5.97
C ASP A 101 7.43 16.37 -7.38
N GLU A 102 7.40 17.33 -8.33
CA GLU A 102 6.92 17.12 -9.70
C GLU A 102 7.67 16.03 -10.50
N TYR A 103 8.84 15.58 -10.03
CA TYR A 103 9.67 14.55 -10.68
C TYR A 103 9.88 13.30 -9.82
N ASN A 104 9.51 13.32 -8.54
CA ASN A 104 9.90 12.28 -7.58
C ASN A 104 8.70 11.66 -6.85
N GLN A 105 8.45 10.36 -7.07
CA GLN A 105 7.43 9.59 -6.33
C GLN A 105 8.04 8.87 -5.11
N ARG A 106 8.60 9.66 -4.17
CA ARG A 106 9.32 9.14 -2.98
C ARG A 106 8.85 9.70 -1.63
N GLY A 107 7.72 10.41 -1.59
CA GLY A 107 7.22 11.14 -0.42
C GLY A 107 6.93 10.24 0.79
N ILE A 108 6.69 8.96 0.55
CA ILE A 108 6.44 7.95 1.59
C ILE A 108 7.51 6.87 1.69
N ASP A 109 8.64 6.96 0.97
CA ASP A 109 9.66 5.90 0.90
C ASP A 109 10.13 5.38 2.26
N LEU A 110 10.26 6.28 3.24
CA LEU A 110 10.70 5.97 4.60
C LEU A 110 9.82 4.92 5.29
N TYR A 111 8.57 4.76 4.85
CA TYR A 111 7.65 3.78 5.41
C TYR A 111 7.73 2.40 4.73
N SER A 112 8.55 2.25 3.67
CA SER A 112 8.66 1.02 2.89
C SER A 112 9.82 0.17 3.40
N PRO A 113 9.58 -1.04 3.92
CA PRO A 113 10.69 -1.93 4.27
C PRO A 113 11.47 -2.39 3.04
N VAL A 114 10.83 -2.52 1.87
CA VAL A 114 11.48 -3.03 0.66
C VAL A 114 12.59 -2.10 0.20
N TRP A 115 12.28 -0.81 0.07
CA TRP A 115 13.25 0.18 -0.39
C TRP A 115 14.39 0.41 0.60
N ASN A 116 14.06 0.52 1.90
CA ASN A 116 15.08 0.67 2.93
C ASN A 116 16.04 -0.54 2.99
N LEU A 117 15.56 -1.75 2.73
CA LEU A 117 16.40 -2.94 2.69
C LEU A 117 17.27 -3.02 1.43
N LEU A 118 16.76 -2.58 0.28
CA LEU A 118 17.56 -2.53 -0.96
C LEU A 118 18.67 -1.48 -0.87
N ASP A 119 18.40 -0.32 -0.27
CA ASP A 119 19.35 0.78 -0.14
C ASP A 119 20.60 0.45 0.67
N ILE A 120 20.50 -0.47 1.64
CA ILE A 120 21.64 -0.86 2.47
C ILE A 120 22.51 -1.94 1.81
N THR A 121 22.11 -2.46 0.64
CA THR A 121 22.95 -3.39 -0.11
C THR A 121 24.09 -2.63 -0.81
N PRO A 122 25.23 -3.27 -1.11
CA PRO A 122 26.33 -2.59 -1.80
C PRO A 122 25.96 -2.00 -3.17
N ALA A 123 24.96 -2.57 -3.86
CA ALA A 123 24.45 -2.06 -5.14
C ALA A 123 23.39 -0.96 -4.95
N GLY A 124 22.86 -0.80 -3.74
CA GLY A 124 21.65 -0.02 -3.49
C GLY A 124 20.43 -0.60 -4.21
N ARG A 125 19.43 0.24 -4.46
CA ARG A 125 18.23 -0.16 -5.21
C ARG A 125 18.29 0.10 -6.72
N GLU A 126 19.33 0.78 -7.22
CA GLU A 126 19.48 1.16 -8.64
C GLU A 126 18.16 1.71 -9.25
N GLU A 127 17.80 1.24 -10.45
CA GLU A 127 16.53 1.56 -11.15
C GLU A 127 15.40 0.58 -10.80
N TRP A 128 15.54 -0.18 -9.71
CA TRP A 128 14.56 -1.20 -9.34
C TRP A 128 13.20 -0.57 -9.06
N ASN A 129 12.18 -1.16 -9.66
CA ASN A 129 10.77 -0.83 -9.43
C ASN A 129 9.96 -2.11 -9.19
N PRO A 130 8.87 -2.03 -8.40
CA PRO A 130 8.02 -3.18 -8.15
C PRO A 130 7.34 -3.64 -9.44
N ASP A 131 7.18 -4.96 -9.56
CA ASP A 131 6.43 -5.63 -10.61
C ASP A 131 5.48 -6.68 -10.01
N HIS A 132 4.52 -7.18 -10.80
CA HIS A 132 3.65 -8.28 -10.36
C HIS A 132 4.26 -9.67 -10.56
N GLY A 133 5.35 -9.79 -11.31
CA GLY A 133 6.00 -11.05 -11.67
C GLY A 133 6.71 -11.76 -10.52
N TYR A 134 7.00 -11.10 -9.38
CA TYR A 134 7.56 -11.80 -8.22
C TYR A 134 6.65 -12.89 -7.65
N MET A 135 5.33 -12.77 -7.85
CA MET A 135 4.37 -13.79 -7.41
C MET A 135 4.53 -15.09 -8.18
N GLU A 136 4.86 -15.05 -9.47
CA GLU A 136 5.10 -16.23 -10.30
C GLU A 136 6.31 -17.04 -9.79
N ARG A 137 7.31 -16.35 -9.23
CA ARG A 137 8.52 -16.96 -8.67
C ARG A 137 8.29 -17.70 -7.35
N HIS A 138 7.29 -17.32 -6.56
CA HIS A 138 6.95 -17.98 -5.29
C HIS A 138 5.93 -19.12 -5.42
N VAL A 139 5.30 -19.28 -6.58
CA VAL A 139 4.48 -20.48 -6.90
C VAL A 139 5.37 -21.69 -7.17
N THR A 140 6.62 -21.47 -7.57
CA THR A 140 7.63 -22.54 -7.60
C THR A 140 8.28 -22.61 -6.21
N PRO A 141 8.26 -23.76 -5.51
CA PRO A 141 8.93 -23.87 -4.23
C PRO A 141 10.42 -23.58 -4.42
N GLY A 142 10.89 -22.47 -3.87
CA GLY A 142 12.33 -22.25 -3.68
C GLY A 142 12.91 -23.34 -2.79
N PRO A 143 14.22 -23.63 -2.87
CA PRO A 143 14.83 -24.62 -2.00
C PRO A 143 14.56 -24.25 -0.54
N SER A 144 14.03 -25.21 0.22
CA SER A 144 13.81 -25.08 1.66
C SER A 144 15.07 -24.57 2.32
N ILE A 145 15.04 -23.34 2.85
CA ILE A 145 16.14 -22.83 3.67
C ILE A 145 16.02 -23.49 5.03
N THR A 146 16.58 -24.69 5.14
CA THR A 146 16.91 -25.32 6.41
C THR A 146 18.24 -24.74 6.86
N ARG A 147 18.23 -23.97 7.95
CA ARG A 147 19.40 -23.77 8.81
C ARG A 147 19.04 -24.17 10.22
#